data_AF-A0A2A5X5F2-F1
#
_entry.id   AF-A0A2A5X5F2-F1
#
_cell.length_a   1.000
_cell.length_b   1.000
_cell.length_c   1.000
_cell.angle_alpha   90.00
_cell.angle_beta   90.00
_cell.angle_gamma   90.00
#
_symmetry.space_group_name_H-M   'P 1'
#
loop_
_entity.id
_entity.type
_entity.pdbx_description
1 polymer ?
#
loop_
_entity_poly.entity_id
_entity_poly.type
_entity_poly.pdbx_seq_one_letter_code
_entity_poly.pdbx_strand_id
1 'polypeptide(L)'
;MKYNIPLFIFSLIIITGCSDEEENLSNTFHSTHAGSVWVTTNNYWFRINEDSEDDYWDNKCTRYPYGDGTYNSSEDGVQYTQTLLRNEANFISYQIEYIGESSQPDGTFTMSVNSIGTKLTIKATNNTSFVFTKVTDSFPGTDCLPN
;
A
#
# COMPACT_ATOMS: atom_id res chain seq x y z
N MET A 1 64.33 44.54 7.86
CA MET A 1 63.35 43.72 8.60
C MET A 1 62.05 44.50 8.74
N LYS A 2 61.06 44.14 7.94
CA LYS A 2 59.64 44.49 8.08
C LYS A 2 58.89 43.25 7.64
N TYR A 3 58.23 42.58 8.58
CA TYR A 3 57.42 41.39 8.32
C TYR A 3 56.05 41.85 7.82
N ASN A 4 55.74 41.61 6.55
CA ASN A 4 54.37 41.69 6.04
C ASN A 4 53.87 40.26 5.86
N ILE A 5 52.91 39.89 6.71
CA ILE A 5 52.25 38.59 6.77
C ILE A 5 51.43 38.41 5.48
N PRO A 6 51.62 37.33 4.71
CA PRO A 6 50.74 37.01 3.59
C PRO A 6 49.40 36.49 4.14
N LEU A 7 48.34 37.27 3.96
CA LEU A 7 46.98 36.85 4.28
C LEU A 7 46.47 35.92 3.16
N PHE A 8 46.71 34.61 3.31
CA PHE A 8 46.04 33.58 2.54
C PHE A 8 44.59 33.49 3.02
N ILE A 9 43.66 34.05 2.24
CA ILE A 9 42.22 33.87 2.47
C ILE A 9 41.85 32.49 1.91
N PHE A 10 41.69 31.52 2.81
CA PHE A 10 41.07 30.23 2.51
C PHE A 10 39.57 30.43 2.23
N SER A 11 39.11 29.74 1.20
CA SER A 11 37.74 29.73 0.65
C SER A 11 36.62 29.59 1.67
N LEU A 12 35.49 30.24 1.36
CA LEU A 12 34.18 29.67 1.64
C LEU A 12 33.32 29.81 0.38
N ILE A 13 33.31 28.75 -0.43
CA ILE A 13 32.28 28.55 -1.46
C ILE A 13 31.02 28.16 -0.70
N ILE A 14 30.11 29.10 -0.49
CA ILE A 14 28.77 28.76 -0.03
C ILE A 14 28.01 28.26 -1.25
N ILE A 15 27.99 26.94 -1.41
CA ILE A 15 26.94 26.27 -2.16
C ILE A 15 25.67 26.47 -1.34
N THR A 16 24.88 27.51 -1.65
CA THR A 16 23.49 27.55 -1.19
C THR A 16 22.76 26.46 -1.96
N GLY A 17 22.62 25.31 -1.29
CA GLY A 17 21.84 24.19 -1.76
C GLY A 17 20.38 24.54 -2.01
N CYS A 18 19.72 23.61 -2.69
CA CYS A 18 18.30 23.55 -3.00
C CYS A 18 17.42 24.46 -2.15
N SER A 19 16.77 25.42 -2.80
CA SER A 19 15.47 25.90 -2.35
C SER A 19 14.46 24.79 -2.65
N ASP A 20 14.40 23.82 -1.73
CA ASP A 20 13.22 23.00 -1.50
C ASP A 20 12.16 23.92 -0.89
N GLU A 21 11.35 24.56 -1.74
CA GLU A 21 10.11 25.20 -1.31
C GLU A 21 9.00 24.86 -2.32
N GLU A 22 8.55 23.61 -2.25
CA GLU A 22 7.10 23.36 -2.21
C GLU A 22 6.82 22.45 -1.02
N GLU A 23 6.47 23.08 0.10
CA GLU A 23 5.61 22.45 1.10
C GLU A 23 4.29 22.10 0.42
N ASN A 24 4.16 20.86 -0.04
CA ASN A 24 2.86 20.23 -0.16
C ASN A 24 2.85 18.99 0.73
N LEU A 25 2.05 19.11 1.78
CA LEU A 25 1.94 18.19 2.90
C LEU A 25 1.75 16.74 2.42
N SER A 26 2.72 15.91 2.81
CA SER A 26 2.55 14.51 3.21
C SER A 26 1.94 13.55 2.18
N ASN A 27 2.74 13.20 1.16
CA ASN A 27 2.67 11.89 0.54
C ASN A 27 3.75 10.96 1.13
N THR A 28 3.91 10.93 2.45
CA THR A 28 4.85 10.02 3.10
C THR A 28 4.33 8.60 3.00
N PHE A 29 4.98 7.83 2.14
CA PHE A 29 4.89 6.38 2.09
C PHE A 29 6.21 5.85 2.63
N HIS A 30 6.21 5.37 3.87
CA HIS A 30 7.31 4.60 4.41
C HIS A 30 6.77 3.20 4.68
N SER A 31 6.98 2.31 3.70
CA SER A 31 6.52 0.93 3.74
C SER A 31 7.48 0.03 4.51
N THR A 32 6.92 -0.89 5.31
CA THR A 32 7.21 -2.33 5.09
C THR A 32 6.04 -3.12 4.52
N HIS A 33 4.77 -2.68 4.65
CA HIS A 33 3.64 -3.03 3.75
C HIS A 33 2.59 -1.89 3.60
N ALA A 34 2.73 -0.78 4.33
CA ALA A 34 1.71 0.27 4.40
C ALA A 34 1.61 1.06 3.09
N GLY A 35 0.38 1.21 2.59
CA GLY A 35 0.05 1.90 1.36
C GLY A 35 -1.43 2.02 0.99
N SER A 36 -1.87 3.21 0.56
CA SER A 36 -3.23 3.44 0.02
C SER A 36 -3.20 3.63 -1.49
N VAL A 37 -4.07 2.92 -2.23
CA VAL A 37 -4.11 2.89 -3.70
C VAL A 37 -5.56 2.87 -4.20
N TRP A 38 -5.88 3.58 -5.29
CA TRP A 38 -7.25 3.76 -5.80
C TRP A 38 -7.44 3.20 -7.23
N VAL A 39 -8.69 2.92 -7.61
CA VAL A 39 -9.10 2.82 -9.03
C VAL A 39 -9.94 4.03 -9.41
N THR A 40 -9.46 4.76 -10.41
CA THR A 40 -10.05 6.00 -10.93
C THR A 40 -11.49 5.91 -11.42
N THR A 41 -12.04 4.72 -11.64
CA THR A 41 -13.26 4.55 -12.45
C THR A 41 -14.50 4.05 -11.70
N ASN A 42 -14.39 3.41 -10.52
CA ASN A 42 -15.51 2.64 -9.92
C ASN A 42 -15.76 2.88 -8.41
N ASN A 43 -15.32 4.01 -7.83
CA ASN A 43 -15.43 4.28 -6.38
C ASN A 43 -14.88 3.15 -5.48
N TYR A 44 -13.88 2.44 -5.98
CA TYR A 44 -13.23 1.35 -5.26
C TYR A 44 -11.91 1.83 -4.68
N TRP A 45 -11.72 1.65 -3.38
CA TRP A 45 -10.50 2.02 -2.68
C TRP A 45 -9.89 0.82 -1.99
N PHE A 46 -8.57 0.70 -2.09
CA PHE A 46 -7.83 -0.37 -1.45
C PHE A 46 -6.69 0.22 -0.63
N ARG A 47 -6.63 -0.12 0.66
CA ARG A 47 -5.55 0.32 1.54
C ARG A 47 -4.94 -0.90 2.22
N ILE A 48 -3.66 -1.09 2.00
CA ILE A 48 -2.83 -2.04 2.75
C ILE A 48 -2.22 -1.26 3.90
N ASN A 49 -2.40 -1.70 5.12
CA ASN A 49 -1.73 -1.18 6.30
C ASN A 49 -0.67 -2.19 6.76
N GLU A 50 0.04 -1.87 7.84
CA GLU A 50 1.00 -2.80 8.43
C GLU A 50 0.32 -4.07 8.99
N ASP A 51 -0.93 -3.96 9.43
CA ASP A 51 -1.66 -5.00 10.16
C ASP A 51 -3.01 -5.39 9.51
N SER A 52 -3.36 -4.80 8.37
CA SER A 52 -4.68 -4.96 7.78
C SER A 52 -4.74 -4.64 6.29
N GLU A 53 -5.75 -5.18 5.62
CA GLU A 53 -6.15 -4.85 4.26
C GLU A 53 -7.57 -4.31 4.29
N ASP A 54 -7.73 -3.03 3.99
CA ASP A 54 -9.00 -2.32 4.01
C ASP A 54 -9.54 -2.21 2.57
N ASP A 55 -10.71 -2.79 2.32
CA ASP A 55 -11.49 -2.66 1.08
C ASP A 55 -12.65 -1.69 1.33
N TYR A 56 -12.77 -0.67 0.48
CA TYR A 56 -13.95 0.18 0.45
C TYR A 56 -14.61 0.14 -0.93
N TRP A 57 -15.89 -0.25 -0.92
CA TRP A 57 -16.76 -0.31 -2.09
C TRP A 57 -18.21 -0.04 -1.71
N ASP A 58 -18.94 0.71 -2.54
CA ASP A 58 -20.37 1.03 -2.37
C ASP A 58 -20.74 1.52 -0.96
N ASN A 59 -19.97 2.46 -0.42
CA ASN A 59 -20.10 3.00 0.94
C ASN A 59 -19.92 2.00 2.09
N LYS A 60 -19.42 0.79 1.80
CA LYS A 60 -19.04 -0.20 2.80
C LYS A 60 -17.52 -0.24 2.90
N CYS A 61 -17.01 -0.31 4.13
CA CYS A 61 -15.59 -0.41 4.44
C CYS A 61 -15.38 -1.68 5.27
N THR A 62 -14.60 -2.62 4.74
CA THR A 62 -14.32 -3.91 5.36
C THR A 62 -12.83 -4.04 5.61
N ARG A 63 -12.47 -4.37 6.85
CA ARG A 63 -11.09 -4.61 7.27
C ARG A 63 -10.83 -6.11 7.34
N TYR A 64 -9.88 -6.58 6.56
CA TYR A 64 -9.32 -7.92 6.66
C TYR A 64 -8.05 -7.86 7.53
N PRO A 65 -7.96 -8.67 8.59
CA PRO A 65 -6.73 -8.82 9.35
C PRO A 65 -5.60 -9.31 8.45
N TYR A 66 -4.39 -8.80 8.69
CA TYR A 66 -3.20 -9.35 8.09
C TYR A 66 -2.90 -10.74 8.68
N GLY A 67 -2.64 -11.72 7.81
CA GLY A 67 -2.18 -13.07 8.19
C GLY A 67 -3.23 -14.18 8.07
N ASP A 68 -3.02 -15.26 8.83
CA ASP A 68 -3.85 -16.46 8.76
C ASP A 68 -5.20 -16.25 9.47
N GLY A 69 -6.27 -16.82 8.92
CA GLY A 69 -7.58 -16.75 9.57
C GLY A 69 -8.72 -17.35 8.76
N THR A 70 -9.93 -17.21 9.30
CA THR A 70 -11.18 -17.52 8.59
C THR A 70 -11.99 -16.25 8.51
N TYR A 71 -12.45 -15.90 7.32
CA TYR A 71 -13.13 -14.64 7.03
C TYR A 71 -14.41 -14.86 6.23
N ASN A 72 -15.36 -13.94 6.37
CA ASN A 72 -16.45 -13.80 5.41
C ASN A 72 -15.91 -13.00 4.23
N SER A 73 -16.15 -13.45 3.00
CA SER A 73 -15.78 -12.66 1.84
C SER A 73 -16.70 -11.45 1.68
N SER A 74 -16.33 -10.55 0.77
CA SER A 74 -17.21 -9.46 0.34
C SER A 74 -18.44 -9.95 -0.44
N GLU A 75 -18.43 -11.21 -0.93
CA GLU A 75 -19.61 -11.90 -1.43
C GLU A 75 -20.43 -12.47 -0.25
N ASP A 76 -21.68 -12.02 -0.14
CA ASP A 76 -22.61 -12.41 0.93
C ASP A 76 -22.74 -13.93 1.05
N GLY A 77 -22.52 -14.46 2.25
CA GLY A 77 -22.66 -15.89 2.56
C GLY A 77 -21.47 -16.75 2.16
N VAL A 78 -20.41 -16.18 1.60
CA VAL A 78 -19.18 -16.90 1.26
C VAL A 78 -18.17 -16.74 2.39
N GLN A 79 -17.61 -17.87 2.85
CA GLN A 79 -16.52 -17.90 3.83
C GLN A 79 -15.28 -18.55 3.25
N TYR A 80 -14.11 -18.21 3.78
CA TYR A 80 -12.85 -18.82 3.37
C TYR A 80 -11.83 -18.84 4.51
N THR A 81 -10.91 -19.79 4.46
CA THR A 81 -9.64 -19.74 5.20
C THR A 81 -8.59 -19.02 4.37
N GLN A 82 -7.79 -18.19 5.03
CA GLN A 82 -6.63 -17.51 4.48
C GLN A 82 -5.39 -18.06 5.19
N THR A 83 -4.36 -18.41 4.42
CA THR A 83 -3.05 -18.82 4.94
C THR A 83 -1.95 -18.01 4.24
N LEU A 84 -1.18 -17.25 5.00
CA LEU A 84 -0.04 -16.48 4.54
C LEU A 84 1.07 -17.40 4.03
N LEU A 85 1.39 -17.28 2.74
CA LEU A 85 2.44 -18.03 2.08
C LEU A 85 3.77 -17.28 2.05
N ARG A 86 3.72 -15.96 1.80
CA ARG A 86 4.89 -15.10 1.70
C ARG A 86 4.56 -13.70 2.16
N ASN A 87 5.52 -13.10 2.86
CA ASN A 87 5.46 -11.73 3.30
C ASN A 87 6.80 -11.03 3.11
N GLU A 88 6.88 -10.13 2.12
CA GLU A 88 8.08 -9.38 1.74
C GLU A 88 7.72 -7.91 1.53
N ALA A 89 8.67 -6.98 1.65
CA ALA A 89 8.42 -5.54 1.79
C ALA A 89 7.48 -4.88 0.75
N ASN A 90 7.24 -5.52 -0.40
CA ASN A 90 6.35 -5.06 -1.45
C ASN A 90 5.51 -6.20 -2.06
N PHE A 91 5.42 -7.34 -1.39
CA PHE A 91 4.78 -8.54 -1.90
C PHE A 91 4.19 -9.36 -0.76
N ILE A 92 2.91 -9.68 -0.87
CA ILE A 92 2.22 -10.62 0.00
C ILE A 92 1.46 -11.64 -0.83
N SER A 93 1.42 -12.87 -0.34
CA SER A 93 0.72 -13.97 -0.97
C SER A 93 0.01 -14.80 0.06
N TYR A 94 -1.26 -15.09 -0.19
CA TYR A 94 -2.08 -15.97 0.63
C TYR A 94 -2.60 -17.14 -0.19
N GLN A 95 -2.77 -18.29 0.44
CA GLN A 95 -3.65 -19.34 -0.01
C GLN A 95 -5.05 -19.08 0.56
N ILE A 96 -6.05 -19.07 -0.31
CA ILE A 96 -7.46 -18.96 0.03
C ILE A 96 -8.13 -20.31 -0.25
N GLU A 97 -8.86 -20.83 0.73
CA GLU A 97 -9.70 -22.03 0.57
C GLU A 97 -11.12 -21.70 1.02
N TYR A 98 -12.09 -21.78 0.11
CA TYR A 98 -13.48 -21.44 0.38
C TYR A 98 -14.18 -22.55 1.17
N ILE A 99 -15.03 -22.16 2.10
CA ILE A 99 -15.75 -23.06 3.00
C ILE A 99 -17.19 -23.22 2.50
N GLY A 100 -17.64 -24.48 2.37
CA GLY A 100 -19.01 -24.81 2.00
C GLY A 100 -19.25 -24.78 0.48
N GLU A 101 -20.48 -24.47 0.07
CA GLU A 101 -20.83 -24.30 -1.34
C GLU A 101 -20.53 -22.85 -1.78
N SER A 102 -19.42 -22.67 -2.48
CA SER A 102 -19.03 -21.40 -3.12
C SER A 102 -18.82 -21.62 -4.61
N SER A 103 -19.17 -20.61 -5.43
CA SER A 103 -18.81 -20.60 -6.85
C SER A 103 -17.37 -20.16 -7.09
N GLN A 104 -16.70 -19.65 -6.05
CA GLN A 104 -15.33 -19.18 -6.09
C GLN A 104 -14.35 -20.37 -5.96
N PRO A 105 -13.34 -20.46 -6.84
CA PRO A 105 -12.34 -21.50 -6.73
C PRO A 105 -11.30 -21.15 -5.66
N ASP A 106 -10.85 -22.16 -4.92
CA ASP A 106 -9.66 -22.07 -4.07
C ASP A 106 -8.45 -21.61 -4.89
N GLY A 107 -7.54 -20.90 -4.24
CA GLY A 107 -6.34 -20.46 -4.91
C GLY A 107 -5.48 -19.50 -4.13
N THR A 108 -4.32 -19.22 -4.70
CA THR A 108 -3.41 -18.19 -4.24
C THR A 108 -3.89 -16.80 -4.68
N PHE A 109 -4.01 -15.88 -3.72
CA PHE A 109 -4.18 -14.46 -3.95
C PHE A 109 -2.85 -13.76 -3.65
N THR A 110 -2.39 -12.95 -4.59
CA THR A 110 -1.13 -12.20 -4.47
C THR A 110 -1.41 -10.72 -4.55
N MET A 111 -0.77 -9.95 -3.68
CA MET A 111 -0.78 -8.50 -3.73
C MET A 111 0.66 -8.02 -3.79
N SER A 112 0.95 -7.15 -4.75
CA SER A 112 2.30 -6.62 -4.97
C SER A 112 2.26 -5.12 -5.21
N VAL A 113 3.09 -4.40 -4.47
CA VAL A 113 3.26 -2.96 -4.61
C VAL A 113 4.54 -2.71 -5.41
N ASN A 114 4.56 -1.73 -6.31
CA ASN A 114 5.79 -1.39 -7.02
C ASN A 114 6.81 -0.71 -6.07
N SER A 115 8.07 -0.65 -6.47
CA SER A 115 9.17 -0.15 -5.63
C SER A 115 9.02 1.29 -5.14
N ILE A 116 8.12 2.08 -5.74
CA ILE A 116 7.86 3.48 -5.40
C ILE A 116 6.49 3.69 -4.71
N GLY A 117 5.74 2.62 -4.43
CA GLY A 117 4.46 2.71 -3.70
C GLY A 117 3.31 3.36 -4.48
N THR A 118 3.42 3.48 -5.81
CA THR A 118 2.42 4.15 -6.65
C THR A 118 1.47 3.21 -7.36
N LYS A 119 1.75 1.90 -7.37
CA LYS A 119 0.94 0.90 -8.04
C LYS A 119 0.82 -0.35 -7.19
N LEU A 120 -0.41 -0.80 -6.98
CA LEU A 120 -0.74 -2.10 -6.38
C LEU A 120 -1.30 -3.01 -7.47
N THR A 121 -0.80 -4.25 -7.52
CA THR A 121 -1.30 -5.30 -8.39
C THR A 121 -1.83 -6.43 -7.54
N ILE A 122 -3.11 -6.74 -7.68
CA ILE A 122 -3.75 -7.91 -7.09
C ILE A 122 -3.90 -8.95 -8.21
N LYS A 123 -3.54 -10.20 -7.92
CA LYS A 123 -3.72 -11.30 -8.87
C LYS A 123 -4.20 -12.55 -8.14
N ALA A 124 -5.30 -13.11 -8.63
CA ALA A 124 -5.86 -14.37 -8.18
C ALA A 124 -5.42 -15.53 -9.09
N THR A 125 -5.54 -16.75 -8.58
CA THR A 125 -5.10 -17.98 -9.28
C THR A 125 -5.93 -18.29 -10.53
N ASN A 126 -7.16 -17.78 -10.61
CA ASN A 126 -7.98 -17.85 -11.82
C ASN A 126 -7.53 -16.87 -12.94
N ASN A 127 -6.34 -16.27 -12.82
CA ASN A 127 -5.77 -15.24 -13.69
C ASN A 127 -6.52 -13.90 -13.71
N THR A 128 -7.50 -13.69 -12.82
CA THR A 128 -8.07 -12.36 -12.61
C THR A 128 -7.00 -11.47 -11.99
N SER A 129 -6.78 -10.30 -12.58
CA SER A 129 -5.80 -9.34 -12.07
C SER A 129 -6.38 -7.93 -12.09
N PHE A 130 -6.12 -7.21 -11.01
CA PHE A 130 -6.51 -5.83 -10.83
C PHE A 130 -5.26 -4.99 -10.59
N VAL A 131 -5.23 -3.79 -11.18
CA VAL A 131 -4.15 -2.84 -11.02
C VAL A 131 -4.73 -1.53 -10.51
N PHE A 132 -4.24 -1.12 -9.35
CA PHE A 132 -4.62 0.12 -8.66
C PHE A 132 -3.46 1.10 -8.78
N THR A 133 -3.75 2.37 -8.96
CA THR A 133 -2.74 3.44 -9.03
C THR A 133 -2.99 4.45 -7.92
N LYS A 134 -1.93 4.91 -7.27
CA LYS A 134 -2.01 5.89 -6.19
C LYS A 134 -2.56 7.21 -6.73
N VAL A 135 -3.39 7.87 -5.94
CA VAL A 135 -3.90 9.22 -6.21
C VAL A 135 -3.72 10.13 -5.02
N THR A 136 -4.01 11.41 -5.24
CA THR A 136 -3.93 12.48 -4.24
C THR A 136 -5.19 12.60 -3.39
N ASP A 137 -6.28 11.95 -3.78
CA ASP A 137 -7.54 11.96 -3.02
C ASP A 137 -7.37 11.20 -1.70
N SER A 138 -7.96 11.72 -0.63
CA SER A 138 -7.92 11.06 0.68
C SER A 138 -8.78 9.81 0.68
N PHE A 139 -8.25 8.71 1.24
CA PHE A 139 -9.05 7.51 1.51
C PHE A 139 -10.32 7.91 2.28
N PRO A 140 -11.51 7.37 1.94
CA PRO A 140 -12.75 7.69 2.63
C PRO A 140 -12.52 7.49 4.12
N GLY A 141 -12.66 8.55 4.92
CA GLY A 141 -12.36 8.57 6.37
C GLY A 141 -13.28 7.69 7.23
N THR A 142 -13.81 6.63 6.63
CA THR A 142 -14.53 5.53 7.25
C THR A 142 -13.49 4.61 7.88
N ASP A 143 -13.54 4.47 9.20
CA ASP A 143 -12.86 3.35 9.86
C ASP A 143 -13.52 2.06 9.37
N CYS A 144 -12.75 1.23 8.66
CA CYS A 144 -13.23 -0.08 8.24
C CYS A 144 -13.56 -0.93 9.47
N LEU A 145 -14.74 -1.55 9.43
CA LEU A 145 -15.15 -2.47 10.48
C LEU A 145 -14.46 -3.82 10.24
N PRO A 146 -14.05 -4.53 11.31
CA PRO A 146 -13.54 -5.89 11.17
C PRO A 146 -14.56 -6.76 10.44
N ASN A 147 -14.08 -7.56 9.49
CA ASN A 147 -14.83 -8.67 8.93
C ASN A 147 -15.04 -9.79 9.95
#